data_AF-A0A5D3A1S4-F1
#
_entry.id   AF-A0A5D3A1S4-F1
#
_cell.length_a   1.000
_cell.length_b   1.000
_cell.length_c   1.000
_cell.angle_alpha   90.00
_cell.angle_beta   90.00
_cell.angle_gamma   90.00
#
_symmetry.space_group_name_H-M   'P 1'
#
loop_
_entity.id
_entity.type
_entity.pdbx_description
1 polymer ?
#
loop_
_entity_poly.entity_id
_entity_poly.type
_entity_poly.pdbx_seq_one_letter_code
_entity_poly.pdbx_strand_id
1 'polypeptide(L)'
;MAFLFNKFQDAVRILAKSPTFARYRRKLQFEDDINLLFMYTSYNRLGKNADEADAEEIIDVASKASFTDQQMQVQENVHFQIKNFCTVMDEILLPGSAVPMTRPIKRAELSLRLKDSIGYSLDVKPSQIPHNEASQGLYLNGEANVGAVIAIYPGVIYSPSYYPYIPGYPRVDARNRYLITRYDGIAIDAQPWGYGGEAREIWDSSTMQETRPDTDETMLEEQKVRRLGSSWFRRGSRNSGLDDWDSDVPVLKTLVLVATEALCDEEVLLQRPLWYYSVDEDED
;
A
#
# COMPACT_ATOMS: atom_id res chain seq x y z
N MET A 1 13.31 11.33 -17.33
CA MET A 1 12.78 10.32 -16.39
C MET A 1 13.92 9.56 -15.68
N ALA A 2 14.75 8.75 -16.36
CA ALA A 2 15.89 8.05 -15.72
C ALA A 2 16.88 8.96 -14.95
N PHE A 3 17.01 10.21 -15.39
CA PHE A 3 17.83 11.22 -14.71
C PHE A 3 17.32 11.61 -13.31
N LEU A 4 16.00 11.72 -13.11
CA LEU A 4 15.40 12.09 -11.81
C LEU A 4 15.50 10.96 -10.79
N PHE A 5 15.32 9.72 -11.25
CA PHE A 5 15.54 8.52 -10.44
C PHE A 5 16.97 8.49 -9.87
N ASN A 6 17.98 8.64 -10.74
CA ASN A 6 19.38 8.71 -10.30
C ASN A 6 19.63 9.89 -9.35
N LYS A 7 19.02 11.05 -9.62
CA LYS A 7 19.16 12.26 -8.78
C LYS A 7 18.63 12.06 -7.36
N PHE A 8 17.44 11.46 -7.21
CA PHE A 8 16.87 11.16 -5.89
C PHE A 8 17.63 10.05 -5.17
N GLN A 9 18.06 9.00 -5.88
CA GLN A 9 18.89 7.94 -5.29
C GLN A 9 20.26 8.47 -4.82
N ASP A 10 20.90 9.35 -5.61
CA ASP A 10 22.16 9.99 -5.24
C ASP A 10 21.98 10.90 -4.01
N ALA A 11 20.87 11.64 -3.92
CA ALA A 11 20.53 12.43 -2.75
C ALA A 11 20.38 11.56 -1.48
N VAL A 12 19.61 10.46 -1.54
CA VAL A 12 19.50 9.52 -0.42
C VAL A 12 20.87 8.94 -0.05
N ARG A 13 21.70 8.58 -1.02
CA ARG A 13 23.05 8.06 -0.76
C ARG A 13 23.98 9.08 -0.09
N ILE A 14 23.80 10.37 -0.35
CA ILE A 14 24.51 11.45 0.33
C ILE A 14 24.01 11.58 1.78
N LEU A 15 22.71 11.48 1.99
CA LEU A 15 22.06 11.59 3.31
C LEU A 15 22.33 10.38 4.21
N ALA A 16 22.42 9.16 3.66
CA ALA A 16 22.55 7.89 4.38
C ALA A 16 23.96 7.60 4.96
N LYS A 17 24.95 8.50 4.81
CA LYS A 17 26.36 8.25 5.21
C LYS A 17 26.65 8.34 6.73
N SER A 18 25.67 8.14 7.61
CA SER A 18 25.86 8.13 9.07
C SER A 18 25.88 6.70 9.64
N PRO A 19 26.90 6.28 10.43
CA PRO A 19 27.05 4.89 10.84
C PRO A 19 26.15 4.56 12.06
N THR A 20 25.50 3.38 12.10
CA THR A 20 25.78 2.21 12.99
C THR A 20 24.56 1.26 13.21
N PHE A 21 24.82 -0.06 13.25
CA PHE A 21 24.09 -1.21 13.85
C PHE A 21 22.92 -1.94 13.12
N ALA A 22 22.96 -3.27 13.14
CA ALA A 22 22.07 -4.19 12.40
C ALA A 22 20.59 -4.22 12.83
N ARG A 23 20.27 -3.96 14.12
CA ARG A 23 18.88 -3.78 14.58
C ARG A 23 18.33 -2.40 14.22
N TYR A 24 19.22 -1.43 14.02
CA TYR A 24 18.93 -0.12 13.45
C TYR A 24 18.82 -0.19 11.93
N ARG A 25 19.34 -1.23 11.24
CA ARG A 25 19.28 -1.33 9.77
C ARG A 25 17.85 -1.28 9.24
N ARG A 26 16.87 -1.96 9.85
CA ARG A 26 15.47 -1.90 9.40
C ARG A 26 14.83 -0.54 9.64
N LYS A 27 15.17 0.11 10.75
CA LYS A 27 14.69 1.46 11.07
C LYS A 27 15.32 2.51 10.15
N LEU A 28 16.63 2.43 9.93
CA LEU A 28 17.37 3.29 9.01
C LEU A 28 16.90 3.09 7.57
N GLN A 29 16.70 1.84 7.14
CA GLN A 29 16.10 1.56 5.84
C GLN A 29 14.69 2.14 5.72
N PHE A 30 13.87 2.02 6.76
CA PHE A 30 12.55 2.65 6.78
C PHE A 30 12.65 4.19 6.70
N GLU A 31 13.59 4.80 7.40
CA GLU A 31 13.84 6.24 7.33
C GLU A 31 14.31 6.67 5.93
N ASP A 32 15.23 5.92 5.31
CA ASP A 32 15.72 6.15 3.95
C ASP A 32 14.60 5.96 2.91
N ASP A 33 13.77 4.90 3.06
CA ASP A 33 12.62 4.62 2.21
C ASP A 33 11.59 5.75 2.30
N ILE A 34 11.31 6.27 3.50
CA ILE A 34 10.40 7.41 3.70
C ILE A 34 10.96 8.68 3.05
N ASN A 35 12.26 8.93 3.14
CA ASN A 35 12.89 10.07 2.47
C ASN A 35 12.73 9.97 0.95
N LEU A 36 12.98 8.79 0.39
CA LEU A 36 12.81 8.53 -1.03
C LEU A 36 11.35 8.65 -1.47
N LEU A 37 10.42 8.08 -0.70
CA LEU A 37 8.98 8.20 -0.92
C LEU A 37 8.49 9.65 -0.80
N PHE A 38 9.07 10.43 0.12
CA PHE A 38 8.76 11.85 0.25
C PHE A 38 9.06 12.57 -1.06
N MET A 39 10.25 12.34 -1.62
CA MET A 39 10.65 12.96 -2.87
C MET A 39 9.78 12.49 -4.05
N TYR A 40 9.62 11.18 -4.24
CA TYR A 40 8.83 10.63 -5.34
C TYR A 40 7.37 11.05 -5.29
N THR A 41 6.71 10.92 -4.14
CA THR A 41 5.28 11.23 -4.02
C THR A 41 5.00 12.73 -4.08
N SER A 42 5.93 13.56 -3.58
CA SER A 42 5.82 15.02 -3.71
C SER A 42 6.00 15.47 -5.15
N TYR A 43 6.96 14.88 -5.88
CA TYR A 43 7.14 15.16 -7.30
C TYR A 43 5.91 14.74 -8.12
N ASN A 44 5.37 13.54 -7.86
CA ASN A 44 4.14 13.08 -8.51
C ASN A 44 2.96 14.04 -8.31
N ARG A 45 2.89 14.69 -7.13
CA ARG A 45 1.81 15.61 -6.79
C ARG A 45 1.80 16.89 -7.63
N LEU A 46 2.95 17.28 -8.19
CA LEU A 46 3.06 18.41 -9.12
C LEU A 46 2.49 18.09 -10.50
N GLY A 47 2.36 16.81 -10.84
CA GLY A 47 1.78 16.34 -12.10
C GLY A 47 2.67 16.59 -13.32
N LYS A 48 2.07 16.61 -14.51
CA LYS A 48 2.78 16.60 -15.81
C LYS A 48 3.58 17.87 -16.13
N ASN A 49 3.39 18.94 -15.37
CA ASN A 49 4.07 20.23 -15.60
C ASN A 49 5.34 20.39 -14.75
N ALA A 50 5.69 19.38 -13.95
CA ALA A 50 6.86 19.43 -13.08
C ALA A 50 8.15 19.47 -13.89
N ASP A 51 9.06 20.37 -13.53
CA ASP A 51 10.35 20.53 -14.18
C ASP A 51 11.53 20.13 -13.26
N GLU A 52 12.76 20.42 -13.69
CA GLU A 52 13.96 20.10 -12.90
C GLU A 52 14.13 21.02 -11.68
N ALA A 53 13.67 22.27 -11.75
CA ALA A 53 13.77 23.21 -10.63
C ALA A 53 12.85 22.76 -9.49
N ASP A 54 11.66 22.24 -9.83
CA ASP A 54 10.75 21.64 -8.85
C ASP A 54 11.40 20.47 -8.09
N ALA A 55 12.17 19.63 -8.80
CA ALA A 55 12.86 18.50 -8.18
C ALA A 55 13.96 18.98 -7.20
N GLU A 56 14.68 20.05 -7.52
CA GLU A 56 15.68 20.64 -6.61
C GLU A 56 15.03 21.27 -5.37
N GLU A 57 13.87 21.92 -5.53
CA GLU A 57 13.12 22.46 -4.39
C GLU A 57 12.67 21.33 -3.46
N ILE A 58 12.17 20.22 -4.00
CA ILE A 58 11.79 19.04 -3.22
C ILE A 58 12.98 18.46 -2.45
N ILE A 59 14.17 18.39 -3.07
CA ILE A 59 15.40 17.92 -2.40
C ILE A 59 15.80 18.86 -1.27
N ASP A 60 15.74 20.18 -1.49
CA ASP A 60 16.03 21.17 -0.45
C ASP A 60 15.06 21.07 0.73
N VAL A 61 13.76 20.91 0.46
CA VAL A 61 12.75 20.68 1.51
C VAL A 61 13.01 19.37 2.25
N ALA A 62 13.32 18.27 1.54
CA ALA A 62 13.62 16.97 2.14
C ALA A 62 14.83 17.06 3.09
N SER A 63 15.86 17.84 2.72
CA SER A 63 17.06 18.02 3.55
C SER A 63 16.82 18.76 4.87
N LYS A 64 15.72 19.53 4.96
CA LYS A 64 15.36 20.38 6.11
C LYS A 64 14.22 19.81 6.94
N ALA A 65 13.34 19.01 6.33
CA ALA A 65 12.18 18.43 6.98
C ALA A 65 12.60 17.39 8.03
N SER A 66 11.88 17.34 9.15
CA SER A 66 12.08 16.25 10.11
C SER A 66 11.51 14.94 9.55
N PHE A 67 12.00 13.80 10.05
CA PHE A 67 11.49 12.49 9.66
C PHE A 67 9.95 12.38 9.83
N THR A 68 9.41 12.90 10.94
CA THR A 68 7.97 12.89 11.21
C THR A 68 7.19 13.71 10.18
N ASP A 69 7.73 14.86 9.77
CA ASP A 69 7.11 15.71 8.74
C ASP A 69 7.14 15.02 7.37
N GLN A 70 8.28 14.37 7.02
CA GLN A 70 8.38 13.59 5.79
C GLN A 70 7.36 12.45 5.77
N GLN A 71 7.28 11.68 6.87
CA GLN A 71 6.32 10.57 6.99
C GLN A 71 4.87 11.06 6.86
N MET A 72 4.53 12.18 7.50
CA MET A 72 3.19 12.77 7.40
C MET A 72 2.88 13.18 5.95
N GLN A 73 3.81 13.85 5.28
CA GLN A 73 3.60 14.29 3.90
C GLN A 73 3.46 13.11 2.94
N VAL A 74 4.24 12.04 3.12
CA VAL A 74 4.10 10.79 2.35
C VAL A 74 2.70 10.21 2.54
N GLN A 75 2.22 10.12 3.79
CA GLN A 75 0.87 9.63 4.08
C GLN A 75 -0.20 10.50 3.41
N GLU A 76 -0.08 11.82 3.47
CA GLU A 76 -1.02 12.73 2.81
C GLU A 76 -1.03 12.59 1.29
N ASN A 77 0.14 12.43 0.67
CA ASN A 77 0.27 12.25 -0.77
C ASN A 77 -0.32 10.91 -1.22
N VAL A 78 -0.04 9.83 -0.48
CA VAL A 78 -0.61 8.50 -0.74
C VAL A 78 -2.13 8.53 -0.53
N HIS A 79 -2.61 9.12 0.56
CA HIS A 79 -4.04 9.26 0.85
C HIS A 79 -4.76 10.04 -0.26
N PHE A 80 -4.14 11.12 -0.77
CA PHE A 80 -4.70 11.88 -1.88
C PHE A 80 -4.89 11.01 -3.14
N GLN A 81 -3.91 10.19 -3.49
CA GLN A 81 -4.00 9.27 -4.63
C GLN A 81 -5.08 8.19 -4.42
N ILE A 82 -5.13 7.59 -3.22
CA ILE A 82 -6.16 6.59 -2.88
C ILE A 82 -7.56 7.21 -2.95
N LYS A 83 -7.73 8.42 -2.43
CA LYS A 83 -9.00 9.15 -2.52
C LYS A 83 -9.39 9.40 -3.97
N ASN A 84 -8.43 9.74 -4.84
CA ASN A 84 -8.69 9.89 -6.27
C ASN A 84 -9.16 8.56 -6.90
N PHE A 85 -8.52 7.43 -6.58
CA PHE A 85 -9.00 6.11 -7.02
C PHE A 85 -10.42 5.83 -6.56
N CYS A 86 -10.74 6.09 -5.29
CA CYS A 86 -12.09 5.92 -4.76
C CYS A 86 -13.11 6.78 -5.50
N THR A 87 -12.83 8.06 -5.73
CA THR A 87 -13.72 8.97 -6.46
C THR A 87 -13.98 8.46 -7.88
N VAL A 88 -12.93 8.09 -8.62
CA VAL A 88 -13.06 7.56 -9.99
C VAL A 88 -13.86 6.25 -10.00
N MET A 89 -13.59 5.35 -9.05
CA MET A 89 -14.34 4.10 -8.91
C MET A 89 -15.82 4.36 -8.62
N ASP A 90 -16.15 5.29 -7.73
CA ASP A 90 -17.53 5.69 -7.44
C ASP A 90 -18.21 6.25 -8.70
N GLU A 91 -17.55 7.09 -9.48
CA GLU A 91 -18.09 7.62 -10.74
C GLU A 91 -18.33 6.52 -11.79
N ILE A 92 -17.43 5.52 -11.86
CA ILE A 92 -17.57 4.38 -12.76
C ILE A 92 -18.73 3.48 -12.35
N LEU A 93 -18.86 3.20 -11.04
CA LEU A 93 -19.82 2.25 -10.48
C LEU A 93 -21.21 2.86 -10.28
N LEU A 94 -21.31 4.17 -10.07
CA LEU A 94 -22.55 4.89 -9.76
C LEU A 94 -22.79 6.04 -10.78
N PRO A 95 -23.19 5.75 -12.03
CA PRO A 95 -23.29 6.77 -13.10
C PRO A 95 -24.49 7.74 -12.98
N GLY A 96 -24.82 8.22 -11.78
CA GLY A 96 -25.79 9.31 -11.57
C GLY A 96 -27.27 8.90 -11.56
N SER A 97 -27.59 7.61 -11.45
CA SER A 97 -28.98 7.15 -11.28
C SER A 97 -29.44 7.30 -9.82
N ALA A 98 -30.56 8.00 -9.61
CA ALA A 98 -31.22 8.15 -8.30
C ALA A 98 -31.71 6.82 -7.70
N VAL A 99 -31.70 5.74 -8.49
CA VAL A 99 -31.91 4.37 -8.04
C VAL A 99 -30.58 3.63 -8.14
N PRO A 100 -30.04 3.08 -7.03
CA PRO A 100 -28.86 2.22 -7.08
C PRO A 100 -29.23 0.93 -7.81
N MET A 101 -29.11 0.94 -9.14
CA MET A 101 -29.12 -0.28 -9.94
C MET A 101 -27.74 -0.90 -9.81
N THR A 102 -27.66 -2.05 -9.17
CA THR A 102 -26.46 -2.88 -9.07
C THR A 102 -26.17 -3.56 -10.41
N ARG A 103 -26.02 -2.78 -11.50
CA ARG A 103 -25.60 -3.34 -12.78
C ARG A 103 -24.23 -3.99 -12.59
N PRO A 104 -24.08 -5.29 -12.90
CA PRO A 104 -22.77 -5.92 -12.86
C PRO A 104 -21.91 -5.30 -13.97
N ILE A 105 -20.76 -4.74 -13.58
CA ILE A 105 -19.72 -4.30 -14.52
C ILE A 105 -18.71 -5.44 -14.66
N LYS A 106 -18.30 -5.73 -15.90
CA LYS A 106 -17.24 -6.73 -16.13
C LYS A 106 -15.89 -6.15 -15.75
N ARG A 107 -14.97 -7.01 -15.28
CA ARG A 107 -13.60 -6.58 -14.92
C ARG A 107 -12.92 -5.83 -16.06
N ALA A 108 -13.01 -6.34 -17.29
CA ALA A 108 -12.42 -5.71 -18.46
C ALA A 108 -12.97 -4.29 -18.75
N GLU A 109 -14.27 -4.08 -18.57
CA GLU A 109 -14.90 -2.76 -18.73
C GLU A 109 -14.42 -1.80 -17.62
N LEU A 110 -14.36 -2.28 -16.38
CA LEU A 110 -13.84 -1.50 -15.25
C LEU A 110 -12.38 -1.13 -15.47
N SER A 111 -11.51 -2.07 -15.84
CA SER A 111 -10.10 -1.83 -16.11
C SER A 111 -9.89 -0.81 -17.24
N LEU A 112 -10.70 -0.87 -18.30
CA LEU A 112 -10.64 0.12 -19.39
C LEU A 112 -11.02 1.52 -18.90
N ARG A 113 -12.17 1.65 -18.21
CA ARG A 113 -12.63 2.96 -17.71
C ARG A 113 -11.68 3.53 -16.67
N LEU A 114 -11.13 2.68 -15.80
CA LEU A 114 -10.11 3.08 -14.84
C LEU A 114 -8.89 3.62 -15.59
N LYS A 115 -8.34 2.86 -16.55
CA LYS A 115 -7.21 3.31 -17.38
C LYS A 115 -7.46 4.67 -18.04
N ASP A 116 -8.65 4.89 -18.62
CA ASP A 116 -9.01 6.16 -19.26
C ASP A 116 -9.02 7.33 -18.27
N SER A 117 -9.36 7.09 -17.00
CA SER A 117 -9.45 8.12 -15.95
C SER A 117 -8.14 8.36 -15.19
N ILE A 118 -7.38 7.31 -14.87
CA ILE A 118 -6.17 7.40 -14.02
C ILE A 118 -4.85 7.27 -14.80
N GLY A 119 -4.91 6.82 -16.06
CA GLY A 119 -3.75 6.63 -16.93
C GLY A 119 -3.29 5.18 -17.09
N TYR A 120 -3.66 4.28 -16.16
CA TYR A 120 -3.28 2.87 -16.21
C TYR A 120 -4.32 1.94 -15.59
N SER A 121 -4.19 0.65 -15.90
CA SER A 121 -4.86 -0.43 -15.18
C SER A 121 -3.90 -1.60 -14.95
N LEU A 122 -4.31 -2.54 -14.10
CA LEU A 122 -3.50 -3.69 -13.73
C LEU A 122 -4.13 -4.98 -14.22
N ASP A 123 -3.30 -5.90 -14.73
CA ASP A 123 -3.67 -7.23 -15.13
C ASP A 123 -2.75 -8.27 -14.51
N VAL A 124 -3.31 -9.43 -14.15
CA VAL A 124 -2.52 -10.61 -13.75
C VAL A 124 -2.38 -11.54 -14.94
N LYS A 125 -1.14 -11.86 -15.32
CA LYS A 125 -0.80 -12.76 -16.45
C LYS A 125 0.38 -13.65 -16.06
N PRO A 126 0.69 -14.74 -16.78
CA PRO A 126 1.91 -15.51 -16.55
C PRO A 126 3.15 -14.60 -16.54
N SER A 127 4.04 -14.78 -15.57
CA SER A 127 5.26 -13.97 -15.45
C SER A 127 6.23 -14.29 -16.58
N GLN A 128 6.95 -13.28 -17.06
CA GLN A 128 8.06 -13.45 -18.01
C GLN A 128 9.42 -13.56 -17.31
N ILE A 129 9.44 -13.41 -15.99
CA ILE A 129 10.66 -13.52 -15.20
C ILE A 129 11.18 -14.97 -15.29
N PRO A 130 12.44 -15.20 -15.70
CA PRO A 130 13.00 -16.53 -15.85
C PRO A 130 13.40 -17.11 -14.48
N HIS A 131 12.41 -17.37 -13.63
CA HIS A 131 12.56 -18.00 -12.33
C HIS A 131 11.55 -19.14 -12.16
N ASN A 132 11.98 -20.24 -11.58
CA ASN A 132 11.16 -21.44 -11.36
C ASN A 132 9.93 -21.19 -10.47
N GLU A 133 9.99 -20.20 -9.59
CA GLU A 133 8.86 -19.79 -8.74
C GLU A 133 8.02 -18.65 -9.34
N ALA A 134 8.49 -18.03 -10.42
CA ALA A 134 7.75 -16.98 -11.12
C ALA A 134 6.58 -17.63 -11.87
N SER A 135 5.41 -17.64 -11.23
CA SER A 135 4.18 -18.19 -11.79
C SER A 135 3.41 -17.08 -12.50
N GLN A 136 2.79 -16.19 -11.74
CA GLN A 136 2.05 -15.04 -12.24
C GLN A 136 2.80 -13.74 -11.95
N GLY A 137 2.67 -12.80 -12.88
CA GLY A 137 3.16 -11.43 -12.79
C GLY A 137 2.01 -10.43 -12.78
N LEU A 138 2.27 -9.28 -12.18
CA LEU A 138 1.39 -8.12 -12.22
C LEU A 138 1.85 -7.22 -13.37
N TYR A 139 0.98 -6.93 -14.32
CA TYR A 139 1.28 -6.10 -15.48
C TYR A 139 0.54 -4.78 -15.37
N LEU A 140 1.27 -3.70 -15.60
CA LEU A 140 0.71 -2.37 -15.77
C LEU A 140 0.40 -2.15 -17.25
N ASN A 141 -0.77 -1.59 -17.53
CA ASN A 141 -1.23 -1.27 -18.88
C ASN A 141 -1.63 0.20 -18.93
N GLY A 142 -0.91 1.02 -19.70
CA GLY A 142 -0.93 2.47 -19.65
C GLY A 142 0.34 3.05 -19.04
N GLU A 143 0.24 4.24 -18.45
CA GLU A 143 1.39 4.98 -17.92
C GLU A 143 1.17 5.32 -16.45
N ALA A 144 2.16 4.99 -15.60
CA ALA A 144 2.22 5.46 -14.22
C ALA A 144 3.53 6.21 -13.98
N ASN A 145 3.42 7.43 -13.45
CA ASN A 145 4.59 8.24 -13.14
C ASN A 145 5.29 7.75 -11.87
N VAL A 146 6.55 8.18 -11.71
CA VAL A 146 7.28 8.08 -10.44
C VAL A 146 6.43 8.64 -9.31
N GLY A 147 6.35 7.93 -8.19
CA GLY A 147 5.55 8.29 -7.02
C GLY A 147 4.06 7.97 -7.13
N ALA A 148 3.63 7.31 -8.21
CA ALA A 148 2.26 6.82 -8.35
C ALA A 148 1.99 5.61 -7.45
N VAL A 149 0.84 5.59 -6.78
CA VAL A 149 0.37 4.44 -6.00
C VAL A 149 -0.16 3.37 -6.95
N ILE A 150 0.57 2.27 -7.09
CA ILE A 150 0.22 1.19 -8.02
C ILE A 150 -0.82 0.25 -7.42
N ALA A 151 -0.60 -0.20 -6.19
CA ALA A 151 -1.46 -1.18 -5.55
C ALA A 151 -1.43 -1.07 -4.02
N ILE A 152 -2.42 -1.65 -3.38
CA ILE A 152 -2.49 -1.82 -1.92
C ILE A 152 -2.32 -3.30 -1.64
N TYR A 153 -1.63 -3.65 -0.56
CA TYR A 153 -1.55 -5.03 -0.07
C TYR A 153 -2.68 -5.27 0.95
N PRO A 154 -3.82 -5.84 0.53
CA PRO A 154 -4.96 -6.02 1.42
C PRO A 154 -4.66 -7.15 2.41
N GLY A 155 -5.43 -7.23 3.51
CA GLY A 155 -5.32 -8.37 4.40
C GLY A 155 -5.91 -8.15 5.79
N VAL A 156 -5.97 -9.24 6.55
CA VAL A 156 -6.27 -9.19 7.99
C VAL A 156 -5.02 -8.70 8.72
N ILE A 157 -5.19 -7.71 9.59
CA ILE A 157 -4.09 -7.05 10.29
C ILE A 157 -4.01 -7.59 11.71
N TYR A 158 -2.86 -8.15 12.08
CA TYR A 158 -2.56 -8.64 13.42
C TYR A 158 -1.48 -7.78 14.06
N SER A 159 -1.79 -7.15 15.19
CA SER A 159 -0.75 -6.59 16.05
C SER A 159 -0.07 -7.71 16.86
N PRO A 160 1.13 -7.48 17.43
CA PRO A 160 1.91 -8.53 18.10
C PRO A 160 1.15 -9.33 19.17
N SER A 161 0.26 -8.66 19.92
CA SER A 161 -0.57 -9.31 20.95
C SER A 161 -1.59 -10.29 20.39
N TYR A 162 -1.90 -10.21 19.09
CA TYR A 162 -2.86 -11.07 18.41
C TYR A 162 -2.21 -12.12 17.50
N TYR A 163 -0.88 -12.25 17.51
CA TYR A 163 -0.18 -13.29 16.77
C TYR A 163 -0.69 -14.73 17.04
N PRO A 164 -1.08 -15.10 18.29
CA PRO A 164 -1.65 -16.42 18.55
C PRO A 164 -2.95 -16.71 17.78
N TYR A 165 -3.64 -15.69 17.27
CA TYR A 165 -4.85 -15.84 16.46
C TYR A 165 -4.56 -15.98 14.96
N ILE A 166 -3.30 -15.88 14.54
CA ILE A 166 -2.94 -16.12 13.15
C ILE A 166 -3.10 -17.63 12.87
N PRO A 167 -3.85 -18.02 11.83
CA PRO A 167 -4.02 -19.43 11.49
C PRO A 167 -2.67 -20.15 11.30
N GLY A 168 -2.44 -21.22 12.05
CA GLY A 168 -1.19 -21.99 11.98
C GLY A 168 -0.09 -21.54 12.95
N TYR A 169 -0.33 -20.53 13.79
CA TYR A 169 0.65 -20.10 14.81
C TYR A 169 1.05 -21.27 15.74
N PRO A 170 2.34 -21.41 16.10
CA PRO A 170 3.46 -20.53 15.76
C PRO A 170 4.10 -20.75 14.37
N ARG A 171 3.73 -21.80 13.64
CA ARG A 171 4.34 -22.18 12.34
C ARG A 171 3.53 -21.69 11.15
N VAL A 172 3.37 -20.36 11.06
CA VAL A 172 2.48 -19.71 10.08
C VAL A 172 3.08 -19.69 8.66
N ASP A 173 4.39 -19.50 8.59
CA ASP A 173 5.21 -19.38 7.39
C ASP A 173 5.14 -20.58 6.43
N ALA A 174 5.12 -21.80 6.96
CA ALA A 174 5.18 -23.03 6.17
C ALA A 174 3.99 -23.22 5.22
N ARG A 175 2.89 -22.47 5.41
CA ARG A 175 1.65 -22.61 4.62
C ARG A 175 1.10 -21.30 4.06
N ASN A 176 1.52 -20.15 4.59
CA ASN A 176 0.99 -18.86 4.17
C ASN A 176 2.06 -17.98 3.50
N ARG A 177 2.09 -18.02 2.17
CA ARG A 177 2.98 -17.19 1.33
C ARG A 177 2.55 -15.72 1.22
N TYR A 178 1.39 -15.39 1.76
CA TYR A 178 0.76 -14.06 1.67
C TYR A 178 0.80 -13.31 3.02
N LEU A 179 1.52 -13.83 4.01
CA LEU A 179 1.79 -13.14 5.25
C LEU A 179 2.98 -12.20 5.09
N ILE A 180 2.79 -10.93 5.45
CA ILE A 180 3.88 -9.94 5.49
C ILE A 180 3.95 -9.31 6.88
N THR A 181 5.13 -9.31 7.48
CA THR A 181 5.40 -8.57 8.72
C THR A 181 6.10 -7.27 8.42
N ARG A 182 5.51 -6.16 8.89
CA ARG A 182 6.08 -4.81 8.82
C ARG A 182 7.19 -4.63 9.86
N TYR A 183 8.00 -3.58 9.68
CA TYR A 183 9.08 -3.25 10.60
C TYR A 183 8.62 -2.99 12.05
N ASP A 184 7.37 -2.52 12.23
CA ASP A 184 6.76 -2.24 13.53
C ASP A 184 6.12 -3.47 14.19
N GLY A 185 6.27 -4.65 13.59
CA GLY A 185 5.75 -5.91 14.13
C GLY A 185 4.27 -6.12 13.86
N ILE A 186 3.66 -5.38 12.94
CA ILE A 186 2.31 -5.71 12.45
C ILE A 186 2.42 -6.77 11.36
N ALA A 187 1.63 -7.82 11.46
CA ALA A 187 1.48 -8.82 10.40
C ALA A 187 0.21 -8.54 9.57
N ILE A 188 0.32 -8.67 8.25
CA ILE A 188 -0.78 -8.52 7.29
C ILE A 188 -0.92 -9.84 6.55
N ASP A 189 -2.08 -10.48 6.68
CA ASP A 189 -2.41 -11.73 6.00
C ASP A 189 -3.34 -11.46 4.81
N ALA A 190 -2.79 -11.54 3.60
CA ALA A 190 -3.55 -11.38 2.36
C ALA A 190 -4.12 -12.71 1.83
N GLN A 191 -3.78 -13.87 2.42
CA GLN A 191 -4.28 -15.17 1.97
C GLN A 191 -5.81 -15.23 1.89
N PRO A 192 -6.57 -14.67 2.84
CA PRO A 192 -8.03 -14.68 2.79
C PRO A 192 -8.59 -13.95 1.55
N TRP A 193 -7.89 -12.94 1.03
CA TRP A 193 -8.33 -12.17 -0.14
C TRP A 193 -8.15 -12.93 -1.47
N GLY A 194 -7.29 -13.95 -1.50
CA GLY A 194 -7.05 -14.78 -2.68
C GLY A 194 -6.58 -13.99 -3.91
N TYR A 195 -6.85 -14.55 -5.10
CA TYR A 195 -6.48 -13.94 -6.39
C TYR A 195 -7.51 -12.94 -6.92
N GLY A 196 -8.66 -12.79 -6.25
CA GLY A 196 -9.82 -12.09 -6.77
C GLY A 196 -10.46 -12.80 -7.99
N GLY A 197 -11.70 -12.44 -8.32
CA GLY A 197 -12.45 -13.09 -9.40
C GLY A 197 -13.58 -12.22 -9.94
N GLU A 198 -14.29 -12.72 -10.96
CA GLU A 198 -15.50 -12.05 -11.48
C GLU A 198 -16.74 -12.31 -10.60
N ALA A 199 -16.66 -13.29 -9.71
CA ALA A 199 -17.74 -13.60 -8.78
C ALA A 199 -17.78 -12.57 -7.65
N ARG A 200 -18.97 -12.02 -7.38
CA ARG A 200 -19.24 -11.25 -6.15
C ARG A 200 -19.46 -12.24 -5.02
N GLU A 201 -18.39 -12.89 -4.58
CA GLU A 201 -18.43 -13.69 -3.37
C GLU A 201 -18.48 -12.75 -2.17
N ILE A 202 -19.49 -12.97 -1.31
CA ILE A 202 -19.59 -12.21 -0.07
C ILE A 202 -18.44 -12.67 0.81
N TRP A 203 -17.57 -11.74 1.18
CA TRP A 203 -16.55 -11.99 2.18
C TRP A 203 -17.23 -12.16 3.55
N ASP A 204 -17.56 -13.39 3.90
CA ASP A 204 -18.25 -13.72 5.15
C ASP A 204 -17.29 -14.07 6.29
N SER A 205 -15.97 -14.04 6.03
CA SER A 205 -14.91 -14.53 6.93
C SER A 205 -15.08 -16.00 7.38
N SER A 206 -16.11 -16.70 6.89
CA SER A 206 -16.50 -18.05 7.27
C SER A 206 -15.85 -19.08 6.35
N THR A 207 -15.50 -18.70 5.12
CA THR A 207 -14.77 -19.54 4.14
C THR A 207 -13.42 -20.03 4.67
N MET A 208 -12.92 -19.46 5.78
CA MET A 208 -11.76 -19.97 6.52
C MET A 208 -12.00 -21.32 7.21
N GLN A 209 -13.23 -21.84 7.25
CA GLN A 209 -13.58 -23.07 7.98
C GLN A 209 -13.50 -24.37 7.16
N GLU A 210 -13.26 -24.36 5.84
CA GLU A 210 -13.26 -25.62 5.08
C GLU A 210 -12.07 -26.56 5.37
N THR A 211 -11.19 -26.21 6.30
CA THR A 211 -10.28 -27.19 6.93
C THR A 211 -10.21 -27.05 8.45
N ARG A 212 -11.32 -27.23 9.18
CA ARG A 212 -11.27 -27.69 10.59
C ARG A 212 -12.44 -28.63 10.92
N PRO A 213 -12.21 -29.71 11.71
CA PRO A 213 -13.29 -30.56 12.21
C PRO A 213 -14.07 -29.82 13.31
N ASP A 214 -15.37 -30.08 13.36
CA ASP A 214 -16.40 -29.57 14.27
C ASP A 214 -15.89 -29.21 15.68
N THR A 215 -16.22 -28.01 16.18
CA THR A 215 -17.06 -27.87 17.40
C THR A 215 -17.60 -26.44 17.58
N ASP A 216 -18.92 -26.37 17.76
CA ASP A 216 -19.82 -25.42 18.45
C ASP A 216 -19.54 -23.91 18.53
N GLU A 217 -20.54 -23.19 18.00
CA GLU A 217 -20.85 -21.76 18.13
C GLU A 217 -21.20 -21.36 19.58
N THR A 218 -20.88 -20.12 19.98
CA THR A 218 -21.81 -19.27 20.73
C THR A 218 -21.52 -17.78 20.48
N MET A 219 -22.61 -17.04 20.30
CA MET A 219 -22.75 -15.67 19.78
C MET A 219 -22.37 -14.55 20.77
N LEU A 220 -22.22 -13.31 20.26
CA LEU A 220 -22.76 -12.03 20.80
C LEU A 220 -22.31 -10.87 19.86
N GLU A 221 -23.19 -10.40 18.96
CA GLU A 221 -24.05 -9.20 19.02
C GLU A 221 -23.41 -7.87 18.52
N GLU A 222 -24.05 -7.32 17.47
CA GLU A 222 -23.81 -6.04 16.79
C GLU A 222 -24.24 -4.82 17.63
N GLN A 223 -23.56 -3.66 17.51
CA GLN A 223 -24.22 -2.34 17.61
C GLN A 223 -23.62 -1.23 16.71
N LYS A 224 -24.35 -0.95 15.62
CA LYS A 224 -24.89 0.34 15.13
C LYS A 224 -24.12 1.66 15.38
N VAL A 225 -23.48 2.17 14.32
CA VAL A 225 -22.92 3.52 14.21
C VAL A 225 -23.98 4.58 13.86
N ARG A 226 -23.86 5.81 14.40
CA ARG A 226 -24.57 7.02 13.94
C ARG A 226 -23.56 8.07 13.44
N ARG A 227 -23.87 8.69 12.31
CA ARG A 227 -23.09 9.74 11.61
C ARG A 227 -23.51 11.16 12.04
N LEU A 228 -22.58 12.12 11.92
CA LEU A 228 -22.65 13.37 11.12
C LEU A 228 -21.60 14.37 11.66
N GLY A 229 -20.48 14.64 10.96
CA GLY A 229 -20.31 15.77 10.03
C GLY A 229 -19.50 16.90 10.72
N SER A 230 -18.67 17.76 10.13
CA SER A 230 -18.16 18.04 8.79
C SER A 230 -17.10 19.16 8.90
N SER A 231 -16.31 19.41 7.84
CA SER A 231 -15.47 20.61 7.57
C SER A 231 -14.01 20.56 8.08
N TRP A 232 -13.02 20.24 7.22
CA TRP A 232 -12.34 21.07 6.19
C TRP A 232 -11.28 22.02 6.79
N PHE A 233 -10.05 21.50 6.85
CA PHE A 233 -8.74 22.16 7.05
C PHE A 233 -8.61 23.23 8.15
N ARG A 234 -7.77 22.93 9.17
CA ARG A 234 -7.06 23.96 9.93
C ARG A 234 -5.59 23.63 10.13
N ARG A 235 -4.81 24.69 9.94
CA ARG A 235 -3.37 24.84 9.99
C ARG A 235 -2.84 24.72 11.43
N GLY A 236 -1.88 23.81 11.63
CA GLY A 236 -0.76 23.89 12.57
C GLY A 236 -1.03 23.90 14.08
N SER A 237 -0.62 22.84 14.77
CA SER A 237 0.22 22.95 15.97
C SER A 237 0.83 21.60 16.34
N ARG A 238 2.10 21.64 16.73
CA ARG A 238 2.90 20.55 17.29
C ARG A 238 2.19 19.89 18.48
N ASN A 239 2.26 18.57 18.57
CA ASN A 239 2.66 17.92 19.82
C ASN A 239 3.30 16.56 19.57
N SER A 240 4.48 16.40 20.17
CA SER A 240 5.20 15.16 20.36
C SER A 240 4.49 14.27 21.39
N GLY A 241 4.48 12.96 21.15
CA GLY A 241 4.27 11.96 22.19
C GLY A 241 2.97 11.19 22.08
N LEU A 242 3.12 9.90 21.75
CA LEU A 242 2.47 8.76 22.43
C LEU A 242 1.10 9.07 23.05
N ASP A 243 0.04 8.77 22.30
CA ASP A 243 -1.21 8.11 22.72
C ASP A 243 -2.25 8.25 21.59
N ASP A 244 -2.31 7.21 20.76
CA ASP A 244 -3.17 7.01 19.58
C ASP A 244 -4.61 6.67 20.02
N TRP A 245 -5.34 7.63 20.60
CA TRP A 245 -6.78 7.45 20.93
C TRP A 245 -7.67 8.69 20.66
N ASP A 246 -7.22 9.71 19.94
CA ASP A 246 -8.06 10.91 19.69
C ASP A 246 -8.11 11.39 18.23
N SER A 247 -8.05 10.45 17.29
CA SER A 247 -8.56 10.71 15.94
C SER A 247 -9.67 9.73 15.62
N ASP A 248 -10.91 10.20 15.58
CA ASP A 248 -12.10 9.50 15.03
C ASP A 248 -11.96 9.08 13.55
N VAL A 249 -10.76 9.22 12.99
CA VAL A 249 -10.41 8.80 11.65
C VAL A 249 -9.84 7.38 11.74
N PRO A 250 -10.51 6.37 11.15
CA PRO A 250 -9.98 5.02 11.14
C PRO A 250 -8.64 4.99 10.40
N VAL A 251 -7.58 4.55 11.09
CA VAL A 251 -6.23 4.39 10.51
C VAL A 251 -6.09 2.97 9.97
N LEU A 252 -5.90 2.85 8.65
CA LEU A 252 -5.66 1.57 8.00
C LEU A 252 -4.16 1.24 7.98
N LYS A 253 -3.74 0.22 8.74
CA LYS A 253 -2.36 -0.28 8.80
C LYS A 253 -2.09 -1.27 7.67
N THR A 254 -1.89 -0.78 6.45
CA THR A 254 -1.62 -1.58 5.24
C THR A 254 -0.24 -1.27 4.64
N LEU A 255 0.15 -2.00 3.59
CA LEU A 255 1.28 -1.65 2.72
C LEU A 255 0.72 -1.08 1.41
N VAL A 256 1.41 -0.06 0.90
CA VAL A 256 1.08 0.56 -0.38
C VAL A 256 2.31 0.44 -1.28
N LEU A 257 2.08 -0.01 -2.50
CA LEU A 257 3.10 -0.17 -3.52
C LEU A 257 3.15 1.11 -4.35
N VAL A 258 4.30 1.77 -4.35
CA VAL A 258 4.52 3.05 -5.02
C VAL A 258 5.57 2.87 -6.10
N ALA A 259 5.31 3.39 -7.29
CA ALA A 259 6.27 3.36 -8.39
C ALA A 259 7.49 4.21 -8.05
N THR A 260 8.68 3.61 -8.05
CA THR A 260 9.94 4.32 -7.85
C THR A 260 10.52 4.85 -9.15
N GLU A 261 10.07 4.32 -10.29
CA GLU A 261 10.38 4.77 -11.63
C GLU A 261 9.09 4.98 -12.45
N ALA A 262 9.20 5.57 -13.64
CA ALA A 262 8.06 5.69 -14.54
C ALA A 262 7.81 4.33 -15.21
N LEU A 263 6.57 3.85 -15.13
CA LEU A 263 6.16 2.55 -15.65
C LEU A 263 5.30 2.73 -16.91
N CYS A 264 5.52 1.88 -17.92
CA CYS A 264 4.72 1.89 -19.15
C CYS A 264 4.59 0.51 -19.77
N ASP A 265 3.35 0.00 -19.84
CA ASP A 265 2.98 -1.25 -20.53
C ASP A 265 3.92 -2.45 -20.23
N GLU A 266 4.24 -2.66 -18.95
CA GLU A 266 5.27 -3.62 -18.52
C GLU A 266 4.87 -4.50 -17.32
N GLU A 267 5.63 -5.58 -17.08
CA GLU A 267 5.50 -6.39 -15.88
C GLU A 267 6.12 -5.63 -14.69
N VAL A 268 5.29 -5.32 -13.70
CA VAL A 268 5.72 -4.66 -12.48
C VAL A 268 6.44 -5.66 -11.60
N LEU A 269 7.76 -5.50 -11.49
CA LEU A 269 8.55 -6.26 -10.55
C LEU A 269 8.34 -5.71 -9.15
N LEU A 270 7.73 -6.53 -8.29
CA LEU A 270 7.80 -6.29 -6.85
C LEU A 270 9.21 -6.63 -6.39
N GLN A 271 10.10 -5.62 -6.40
CA GLN A 271 11.33 -5.73 -5.64
C GLN A 271 10.93 -5.88 -4.17
N ARG A 272 11.08 -7.09 -3.65
CA ARG A 272 10.89 -7.34 -2.22
C ARG A 272 11.79 -6.35 -1.47
N PRO A 273 11.23 -5.51 -0.60
CA PRO A 273 12.04 -4.57 0.16
C PRO A 273 13.14 -5.33 0.90
N LEU A 274 14.34 -4.76 1.05
CA LEU A 274 15.48 -5.42 1.73
C LEU A 274 15.22 -5.77 3.21
N TRP A 275 14.09 -5.33 3.78
CA TRP A 275 13.59 -5.73 5.10
C TRP A 275 12.70 -6.97 5.07
N TYR A 276 12.35 -7.47 3.89
CA TYR A 276 11.66 -8.73 3.66
C TYR A 276 12.70 -9.86 3.59
N TYR A 277 12.86 -10.58 4.69
CA TYR A 277 13.42 -11.92 4.66
C TYR A 277 12.23 -12.86 4.50
N SER A 278 12.28 -13.79 3.54
CA SER A 278 11.44 -15.00 3.66
C SER A 278 11.79 -15.60 5.01
N VAL A 279 10.80 -16.03 5.79
CA VAL A 279 11.01 -16.60 7.14
C VAL A 279 11.97 -17.80 7.10
N ASP A 280 12.22 -18.36 5.91
CA ASP A 280 13.11 -19.50 5.67
C ASP A 280 14.62 -19.19 5.55
N GLU A 281 15.09 -17.95 5.44
CA GLU A 281 16.49 -17.73 5.02
C GLU A 281 17.56 -17.53 6.11
N ASP A 282 17.25 -17.30 7.39
CA ASP A 282 18.32 -17.15 8.41
C ASP A 282 17.86 -17.46 9.87
N GLU A 283 17.23 -18.60 10.13
CA GLU A 283 17.11 -19.13 11.51
C GLU A 283 17.50 -20.63 11.58
N ASP A 284 18.79 -20.91 11.36
CA ASP A 284 19.52 -22.05 11.94
C ASP A 284 20.62 -21.54 12.89
#